data_AF-A0A1I5PDJ5-F1
#
_entry.id   AF-A0A1I5PDJ5-F1
#
_cell.length_a   1.000
_cell.length_b   1.000
_cell.length_c   1.000
_cell.angle_alpha   90.00
_cell.angle_beta   90.00
_cell.angle_gamma   90.00
#
_symmetry.space_group_name_H-M   'P 1'
#
loop_
_entity.id
_entity.type
_entity.pdbx_description
1 polymer ?
#
loop_
_entity_poly.entity_id
_entity_poly.type
_entity_poly.pdbx_seq_one_letter_code
_entity_poly.pdbx_strand_id
1 'polypeptide(L)'
;MDDWDDSVSMRLAGLALDRGRLTDDLVTALAVRGALLVDLALRGRVVETDDAVEVDADPTGFAPADRLLAGWAPTLTEVLRHGEVDQEDLAAEHLRRGSWTVRRRWPRRYDDHHAGRTAADERALETPDRAWTPADAALTCTAGTLGLLSAPRELPGEDLLARTGPVRWVVELVVEEVDRAVVRGQAWRGAVTFADGTPG
;
A
#
# COMPACT_ATOMS: atom_id res chain seq x y z
N MET A 1 8.24 -11.33 18.91
CA MET A 1 6.91 -10.93 18.40
C MET A 1 7.22 -9.95 17.31
N ASP A 2 7.04 -10.36 16.06
CA ASP A 2 7.42 -9.51 14.94
C ASP A 2 6.56 -8.25 14.98
N ASP A 3 7.23 -7.12 15.06
CA ASP A 3 6.56 -5.83 15.11
C ASP A 3 6.03 -5.52 13.70
N TRP A 4 4.71 -5.44 13.60
CA TRP A 4 4.02 -5.05 12.37
C TRP A 4 3.55 -3.60 12.44
N ASP A 5 3.71 -2.91 13.57
CA ASP A 5 3.22 -1.54 13.75
C ASP A 5 3.98 -0.54 12.86
N ASP A 6 5.22 -0.90 12.47
CA ASP A 6 6.09 -0.18 11.54
C ASP A 6 6.11 -0.78 10.12
N SER A 7 5.21 -1.73 9.82
CA SER A 7 5.13 -2.36 8.49
C SER A 7 4.71 -1.35 7.40
N VAL A 8 5.09 -1.62 6.16
CA VAL A 8 4.75 -0.78 5.00
C VAL A 8 3.24 -0.70 4.84
N SER A 9 2.53 -1.82 4.96
CA SER A 9 1.07 -1.89 4.87
C SER A 9 0.36 -1.05 5.93
N MET A 10 0.75 -1.16 7.20
CA MET A 10 0.15 -0.39 8.30
C MET A 10 0.41 1.12 8.14
N ARG A 11 1.62 1.50 7.73
CA ARG A 11 1.95 2.91 7.46
C ARG A 11 1.19 3.46 6.24
N LEU A 12 1.04 2.65 5.18
CA LEU A 12 0.27 3.02 4.00
C LEU A 12 -1.21 3.28 4.34
N ALA A 13 -1.83 2.45 5.18
CA ALA A 13 -3.20 2.66 5.64
C ALA A 13 -3.36 3.99 6.41
N GLY A 14 -2.36 4.37 7.20
CA GLY A 14 -2.29 5.69 7.84
C GLY A 14 -2.31 6.84 6.83
N LEU A 15 -1.48 6.76 5.79
CA LEU A 15 -1.43 7.77 4.72
C LEU A 15 -2.74 7.84 3.90
N ALA A 16 -3.46 6.73 3.78
CA ALA A 16 -4.72 6.66 3.03
C ALA A 16 -5.93 7.25 3.79
N LEU A 17 -5.77 7.71 5.03
CA LEU A 17 -6.85 8.34 5.81
C LEU A 17 -7.11 9.80 5.39
N ASP A 18 -8.21 10.07 4.70
CA ASP A 18 -8.70 11.45 4.48
C ASP A 18 -9.60 11.89 5.64
N ARG A 19 -9.06 12.73 6.54
CA ARG A 19 -9.78 13.25 7.71
C ARG A 19 -10.41 12.12 8.55
N GLY A 20 -9.67 11.02 8.67
CA GLY A 20 -10.04 9.80 9.36
C GLY A 20 -10.99 8.89 8.59
N ARG A 21 -11.27 9.12 7.30
CA ARG A 21 -12.02 8.19 6.45
C ARG A 21 -11.06 7.35 5.62
N LEU A 22 -11.36 6.07 5.50
CA LEU A 22 -10.73 5.23 4.50
C LEU A 22 -11.31 5.55 3.13
N THR A 23 -10.44 5.60 2.14
CA THR A 23 -10.85 5.62 0.74
C THR A 23 -11.21 4.19 0.35
N ASP A 24 -12.42 4.00 -0.19
CA ASP A 24 -12.89 2.70 -0.66
C ASP A 24 -12.86 2.68 -2.19
N ASP A 25 -11.71 2.30 -2.74
CA ASP A 25 -11.51 2.16 -4.18
C ASP A 25 -10.56 1.01 -4.52
N LEU A 26 -10.74 0.45 -5.72
CA LEU A 26 -10.00 -0.73 -6.18
C LEU A 26 -8.48 -0.51 -6.29
N VAL A 27 -8.03 0.73 -6.52
CA VAL A 27 -6.59 1.04 -6.58
C VAL A 27 -6.00 0.95 -5.18
N THR A 28 -6.69 1.48 -4.17
CA THR A 28 -6.26 1.37 -2.78
C THR A 28 -6.17 -0.09 -2.33
N ALA A 29 -7.17 -0.92 -2.66
CA ALA A 29 -7.13 -2.36 -2.32
C ALA A 29 -5.95 -3.10 -2.99
N LEU A 30 -5.62 -2.77 -4.24
CA LEU A 30 -4.43 -3.30 -4.94
C LEU A 30 -3.13 -2.87 -4.23
N ALA A 31 -3.03 -1.59 -3.86
CA ALA A 31 -1.85 -1.08 -3.17
C ALA A 31 -1.68 -1.68 -1.76
N VAL A 32 -2.78 -1.97 -1.06
CA VAL A 32 -2.77 -2.72 0.21
C VAL A 32 -2.15 -4.10 0.04
N ARG A 33 -2.61 -4.87 -0.96
CA ARG A 33 -2.03 -6.17 -1.30
C ARG A 33 -0.55 -6.07 -1.66
N GLY A 34 -0.18 -5.04 -2.43
CA GLY A 34 1.21 -4.76 -2.77
C GLY A 34 2.08 -4.46 -1.55
N ALA A 35 1.61 -3.61 -0.64
CA ALA A 35 2.34 -3.30 0.59
C ALA A 35 2.49 -4.53 1.50
N LEU A 36 1.49 -5.41 1.55
CA LEU A 36 1.59 -6.69 2.26
C LEU A 36 2.61 -7.64 1.62
N LEU A 37 2.68 -7.73 0.30
CA LEU A 37 3.70 -8.52 -0.40
C LEU A 37 5.11 -7.99 -0.11
N VAL A 38 5.29 -6.66 -0.11
CA VAL A 38 6.54 -6.02 0.28
C VAL A 38 6.90 -6.39 1.72
N ASP A 39 5.94 -6.30 2.65
CA ASP A 39 6.18 -6.65 4.05
C ASP A 39 6.57 -8.12 4.25
N LEU A 40 5.98 -9.03 3.48
CA LEU A 40 6.32 -10.45 3.47
C LEU A 40 7.72 -10.67 2.89
N ALA A 41 8.07 -9.98 1.80
CA ALA A 41 9.39 -10.07 1.20
C ALA A 41 10.49 -9.50 2.11
N LEU A 42 10.23 -8.38 2.79
CA LEU A 42 11.13 -7.81 3.81
C LEU A 42 11.39 -8.77 4.98
N ARG A 43 10.43 -9.66 5.26
CA ARG A 43 10.51 -10.70 6.30
C ARG A 43 11.02 -12.05 5.76
N GLY A 44 11.43 -12.11 4.48
CA GLY A 44 11.93 -13.33 3.84
C GLY A 44 10.87 -14.41 3.62
N ARG A 45 9.58 -14.07 3.69
CA ARG A 45 8.45 -14.99 3.50
C ARG A 45 8.03 -15.10 2.04
N VAL A 46 8.43 -14.15 1.22
CA VAL A 46 8.28 -14.17 -0.25
C VAL A 46 9.64 -13.84 -0.84
N VAL A 47 10.20 -14.76 -1.63
CA VAL A 47 11.55 -14.63 -2.19
C VAL A 47 11.51 -14.90 -3.68
N GLU A 48 12.12 -14.02 -4.47
CA GLU A 48 12.38 -14.26 -5.89
C GLU A 48 13.64 -15.13 -6.02
N THR A 49 13.52 -16.22 -6.78
CA THR A 49 14.61 -17.11 -7.18
C THR A 49 14.75 -17.06 -8.72
N ASP A 50 15.79 -17.68 -9.25
CA ASP A 50 16.06 -17.68 -10.70
C ASP A 50 14.90 -18.26 -11.53
N ASP A 51 14.15 -19.21 -10.97
CA ASP A 51 13.11 -19.96 -11.70
C ASP A 51 11.68 -19.72 -11.18
N ALA A 52 11.52 -19.16 -9.97
CA ALA A 52 10.20 -19.05 -9.31
C ALA A 52 10.16 -18.01 -8.18
N VAL A 53 8.94 -17.70 -7.73
CA VAL A 53 8.70 -17.02 -6.46
C VAL A 53 8.36 -18.07 -5.40
N GLU A 54 9.20 -18.16 -4.38
CA GLU A 54 8.99 -19.03 -3.23
C GLU A 54 8.20 -18.31 -2.13
N VAL A 55 7.26 -19.03 -1.50
CA VAL A 55 6.36 -18.47 -0.49
C VAL A 55 6.35 -19.37 0.73
N ASP A 56 6.70 -18.80 1.87
CA ASP A 56 6.54 -19.41 3.18
C ASP A 56 5.12 -19.12 3.69
N ALA A 57 4.30 -20.17 3.70
CA ALA A 57 2.89 -20.11 4.09
C ALA A 57 2.66 -20.30 5.61
N ASP A 58 3.71 -20.39 6.42
CA ASP A 58 3.54 -20.49 7.87
C ASP A 58 2.79 -19.25 8.42
N PRO A 59 1.93 -19.42 9.44
CA PRO A 59 1.22 -18.28 10.04
C PRO A 59 2.19 -17.20 10.55
N THR A 60 1.91 -15.95 10.20
CA THR A 60 2.69 -14.77 10.59
C THR A 60 2.19 -14.14 11.88
N GLY A 61 0.95 -14.46 12.29
CA GLY A 61 0.28 -13.81 13.42
C GLY A 61 -0.23 -12.40 13.09
N PHE A 62 -0.22 -12.03 11.81
CA PHE A 62 -0.76 -10.80 11.27
C PHE A 62 -1.88 -11.13 10.27
N ALA A 63 -3.12 -10.99 10.73
CA ALA A 63 -4.30 -11.50 10.02
C ALA A 63 -4.40 -11.05 8.54
N PRO A 64 -4.08 -9.79 8.17
CA PRO A 64 -4.09 -9.39 6.76
C PRO A 64 -3.06 -10.15 5.89
N ALA A 65 -1.85 -10.41 6.41
CA ALA A 65 -0.84 -11.18 5.68
C ALA A 65 -1.23 -12.67 5.62
N ASP A 66 -1.74 -13.23 6.72
CA ASP A 66 -2.20 -14.62 6.76
C ASP A 66 -3.36 -14.85 5.76
N ARG A 67 -4.27 -13.86 5.63
CA ARG A 67 -5.34 -13.89 4.64
C ARG A 67 -4.80 -13.81 3.21
N LEU A 68 -3.80 -12.97 2.96
CA LEU A 68 -3.16 -12.87 1.65
C LEU A 68 -2.49 -14.20 1.25
N LEU A 69 -1.77 -14.83 2.18
CA LEU A 69 -1.11 -16.12 1.97
C LEU A 69 -2.12 -17.26 1.75
N ALA A 70 -3.23 -17.27 2.51
CA ALA A 70 -4.28 -18.26 2.32
C ALA A 70 -4.98 -18.13 0.95
N GLY A 71 -5.06 -16.92 0.41
CA GLY A 71 -5.65 -16.61 -0.90
C GLY A 71 -4.64 -16.55 -2.04
N TRP A 72 -3.46 -17.18 -1.91
CA TRP A 72 -2.39 -17.08 -2.90
C TRP A 72 -2.82 -17.55 -4.29
N ALA A 73 -2.43 -16.81 -5.32
CA ALA A 73 -2.72 -17.10 -6.72
C ALA A 73 -1.45 -17.57 -7.47
N PRO A 74 -1.57 -18.23 -8.63
CA PRO A 74 -0.43 -18.73 -9.38
C PRO A 74 0.60 -17.65 -9.77
N THR A 75 0.17 -16.40 -9.91
CA THR A 75 1.05 -15.27 -10.22
C THR A 75 0.87 -14.11 -9.25
N LEU A 76 1.94 -13.34 -9.01
CA LEU A 76 1.88 -12.15 -8.16
C LEU A 76 0.92 -11.08 -8.70
N THR A 77 0.85 -10.93 -10.03
CA THR A 77 -0.13 -10.03 -10.66
C THR A 77 -1.56 -10.44 -10.34
N GLU A 78 -1.87 -11.74 -10.30
CA GLU A 78 -3.20 -12.22 -9.90
C GLU A 78 -3.45 -12.00 -8.41
N VAL A 79 -2.45 -12.22 -7.54
CA VAL A 79 -2.53 -11.87 -6.11
C VAL A 79 -2.88 -10.38 -5.96
N LEU A 80 -2.16 -9.50 -6.68
CA LEU A 80 -2.36 -8.06 -6.63
C LEU A 80 -3.71 -7.61 -7.19
N ARG A 81 -4.24 -8.26 -8.23
CA ARG A 81 -5.48 -7.81 -8.90
C ARG A 81 -6.75 -8.44 -8.35
N HIS A 82 -6.68 -9.68 -7.90
CA HIS A 82 -7.86 -10.49 -7.54
C HIS A 82 -7.88 -10.97 -6.10
N GLY A 83 -6.85 -10.66 -5.29
CA GLY A 83 -6.85 -10.99 -3.88
C GLY A 83 -7.98 -10.31 -3.10
N GLU A 84 -8.44 -10.98 -2.04
CA GLU A 84 -9.57 -10.53 -1.21
C GLU A 84 -9.19 -9.51 -0.14
N VAL A 85 -7.89 -9.30 0.11
CA VAL A 85 -7.41 -8.40 1.17
C VAL A 85 -7.54 -6.94 0.72
N ASP A 86 -8.05 -6.10 1.61
CA ASP A 86 -8.24 -4.67 1.36
C ASP A 86 -7.94 -3.78 2.59
N GLN A 87 -8.22 -2.49 2.47
CA GLN A 87 -7.96 -1.50 3.52
C GLN A 87 -8.77 -1.71 4.81
N GLU A 88 -9.93 -2.38 4.77
CA GLU A 88 -10.70 -2.68 5.97
C GLU A 88 -10.04 -3.78 6.79
N ASP A 89 -9.32 -4.73 6.17
CA ASP A 89 -8.49 -5.70 6.89
C ASP A 89 -7.38 -5.00 7.68
N LEU A 90 -6.69 -4.03 7.07
CA LEU A 90 -5.68 -3.22 7.76
C LEU A 90 -6.30 -2.34 8.85
N ALA A 91 -7.47 -1.76 8.61
CA ALA A 91 -8.17 -0.97 9.62
C ALA A 91 -8.57 -1.82 10.84
N ALA A 92 -9.07 -3.04 10.60
CA ALA A 92 -9.37 -4.00 11.67
C ALA A 92 -8.12 -4.33 12.49
N GLU A 93 -6.97 -4.48 11.83
CA GLU A 93 -5.70 -4.75 12.47
C GLU A 93 -5.15 -3.55 13.25
N HIS A 94 -5.28 -2.33 12.72
CA HIS A 94 -4.99 -1.09 13.45
C HIS A 94 -5.81 -0.96 14.74
N LEU A 95 -7.11 -1.27 14.67
CA LEU A 95 -8.01 -1.29 15.83
C LEU A 95 -7.59 -2.38 16.83
N ARG A 96 -7.28 -3.59 16.35
CA ARG A 96 -6.85 -4.71 17.21
C ARG A 96 -5.58 -4.38 17.99
N ARG A 97 -4.64 -3.68 17.35
CA ARG A 97 -3.36 -3.25 17.93
C ARG A 97 -3.47 -1.97 18.76
N GLY A 98 -4.60 -1.27 18.70
CA GLY A 98 -4.82 -0.01 19.42
C GLY A 98 -4.09 1.19 18.83
N SER A 99 -3.54 1.05 17.62
CA SER A 99 -2.93 2.17 16.89
C SER A 99 -3.97 3.14 16.35
N TRP A 100 -5.20 2.66 16.09
CA TRP A 100 -6.36 3.50 15.78
C TRP A 100 -7.50 3.29 16.78
N THR A 101 -8.37 4.30 16.88
CA THR A 101 -9.69 4.18 17.53
C THR A 101 -10.80 4.67 16.62
N VAL A 102 -12.02 4.15 16.81
CA VAL A 102 -13.21 4.61 16.07
C VAL A 102 -13.75 5.88 16.72
N ARG A 103 -13.55 7.03 16.08
CA ARG A 103 -14.12 8.33 16.49
C ARG A 103 -15.61 8.44 16.19
N ARG A 104 -16.06 7.91 15.05
CA ARG A 104 -17.46 7.94 14.62
C ARG A 104 -17.82 6.65 13.91
N ARG A 105 -18.98 6.07 14.20
CA ARG A 105 -19.42 4.80 13.60
C ARG A 105 -20.07 4.95 12.21
N TRP A 106 -20.77 6.06 11.95
CA TRP A 106 -21.46 6.30 10.67
C TRP A 106 -21.46 7.78 10.23
N PRO A 107 -20.84 8.12 9.09
CA PRO A 107 -19.88 7.28 8.36
C PRO A 107 -18.67 6.98 9.26
N ARG A 108 -18.04 5.82 9.05
CA ARG A 108 -16.94 5.38 9.91
C ARG A 108 -15.78 6.38 9.81
N ARG A 109 -15.25 6.78 10.97
CA ARG A 109 -14.07 7.64 11.08
C ARG A 109 -13.14 7.13 12.17
N TYR A 110 -11.86 7.19 11.88
CA TYR A 110 -10.78 6.75 12.77
C TYR A 110 -9.98 7.95 13.28
N ASP A 111 -9.42 7.80 14.46
CA ASP A 111 -8.33 8.62 14.97
C ASP A 111 -7.05 7.79 14.94
N ASP A 112 -6.03 8.31 14.27
CA ASP A 112 -4.70 7.70 14.17
C ASP A 112 -3.82 8.17 15.34
N HIS A 113 -3.47 7.25 16.24
CA HIS A 113 -2.61 7.57 17.39
C HIS A 113 -1.14 7.75 16.98
N HIS A 114 -0.78 7.45 15.73
CA HIS A 114 0.53 7.70 15.15
C HIS A 114 0.51 8.83 14.11
N ALA A 115 -0.44 9.77 14.18
CA ALA A 115 -0.57 10.86 13.21
C ALA A 115 0.73 11.67 12.99
N GLY A 116 1.58 11.80 14.03
CA GLY A 116 2.89 12.45 13.89
C GLY A 116 3.87 11.68 12.98
N ARG A 117 3.84 10.34 13.03
CA ARG A 117 4.62 9.47 12.12
C ARG A 117 4.03 9.53 10.71
N THR A 118 2.71 9.43 10.59
CA THR A 118 2.00 9.55 9.30
C THR A 118 2.34 10.86 8.60
N ALA A 119 2.33 11.99 9.31
CA ALA A 119 2.72 13.29 8.78
C ALA A 119 4.22 13.42 8.44
N ALA A 120 5.08 12.58 9.02
CA ALA A 120 6.50 12.50 8.65
C ALA A 120 6.69 11.65 7.39
N ASP A 121 5.90 10.58 7.24
CA ASP A 121 5.88 9.76 6.03
C ASP A 121 5.30 10.51 4.83
N GLU A 122 4.26 11.32 5.03
CA GLU A 122 3.67 12.17 4.00
C GLU A 122 4.68 13.15 3.37
N ARG A 123 5.63 13.64 4.20
CA ARG A 123 6.69 14.58 3.82
C ARG A 123 8.02 13.90 3.51
N ALA A 124 8.05 12.59 3.32
CA ALA A 124 9.30 11.83 3.19
C ALA A 124 10.20 12.35 2.04
N LEU A 125 9.61 12.76 0.91
CA LEU A 125 10.34 13.31 -0.25
C LEU A 125 10.90 14.72 -0.03
N GLU A 126 10.39 15.46 0.96
CA GLU A 126 10.86 16.81 1.29
C GLU A 126 12.08 16.81 2.22
N THR A 127 12.50 15.62 2.69
CA THR A 127 13.58 15.45 3.66
C THR A 127 14.79 14.76 3.03
N PRO A 128 15.68 15.50 2.33
CA PRO A 128 16.78 14.92 1.55
C PRO A 128 17.79 14.12 2.39
N ASP A 129 17.99 14.50 3.65
CA ASP A 129 18.99 13.90 4.55
C ASP A 129 18.42 12.74 5.42
N ARG A 130 17.20 12.27 5.17
CA ARG A 130 16.62 11.16 5.93
C ARG A 130 17.46 9.89 5.73
N ALA A 131 17.71 9.15 6.80
CA ALA A 131 18.22 7.79 6.70
C ALA A 131 17.10 6.88 6.17
N TRP A 132 17.27 6.35 4.97
CA TRP A 132 16.27 5.52 4.31
C TRP A 132 16.47 4.05 4.66
N THR A 133 15.46 3.42 5.24
CA THR A 133 15.36 1.97 5.26
C THR A 133 14.70 1.45 3.97
N PRO A 134 14.89 0.17 3.61
CA PRO A 134 14.14 -0.47 2.53
C PRO A 134 12.62 -0.30 2.66
N ALA A 135 12.09 -0.41 3.88
CA ALA A 135 10.67 -0.22 4.16
C ALA A 135 10.21 1.22 3.91
N ASP A 136 11.00 2.23 4.31
CA ASP A 136 10.69 3.64 4.04
C ASP A 136 10.64 3.92 2.54
N ALA A 137 11.62 3.41 1.80
CA ALA A 137 11.70 3.58 0.35
C ALA A 137 10.51 2.92 -0.34
N ALA A 138 10.15 1.68 0.05
CA ALA A 138 9.03 0.96 -0.52
C ALA A 138 7.67 1.64 -0.23
N LEU A 139 7.48 2.13 1.00
CA LEU A 139 6.32 2.95 1.36
C LEU A 139 6.24 4.20 0.48
N THR A 140 7.36 4.91 0.30
CA THR A 140 7.40 6.16 -0.46
C THR A 140 7.13 5.92 -1.94
N CYS A 141 7.70 4.87 -2.55
CA CYS A 141 7.39 4.45 -3.91
C CYS A 141 5.88 4.20 -4.09
N THR A 142 5.29 3.41 -3.19
CA THR A 142 3.88 3.02 -3.28
C THR A 142 2.94 4.20 -3.03
N ALA A 143 3.18 4.96 -1.95
CA ALA A 143 2.37 6.12 -1.58
C ALA A 143 2.48 7.27 -2.59
N GLY A 144 3.68 7.53 -3.13
CA GLY A 144 3.90 8.51 -4.20
C GLY A 144 3.15 8.14 -5.48
N THR A 145 3.17 6.85 -5.84
CA THR A 145 2.41 6.32 -6.98
C THR A 145 0.90 6.36 -6.74
N LEU A 146 0.41 6.49 -5.51
CA LEU A 146 -1.00 6.76 -5.23
C LEU A 146 -1.34 8.25 -5.14
N GLY A 147 -0.34 9.13 -5.01
CA GLY A 147 -0.55 10.55 -4.73
C GLY A 147 -0.95 10.83 -3.27
N LEU A 148 -0.48 9.99 -2.33
CA LEU A 148 -0.72 10.14 -0.89
C LEU A 148 0.36 10.97 -0.17
N LEU A 149 1.40 11.41 -0.88
CA LEU A 149 2.45 12.25 -0.33
C LEU A 149 2.11 13.73 -0.53
N SER A 150 2.75 14.61 0.23
CA SER A 150 2.60 16.06 0.06
C SER A 150 3.16 16.55 -1.29
N ALA A 151 4.08 15.79 -1.89
CA ALA A 151 4.61 16.02 -3.21
C ALA A 151 3.63 15.62 -4.33
N PRO A 152 3.72 16.22 -5.54
CA PRO A 152 2.95 15.77 -6.70
C PRO A 152 3.12 14.28 -6.97
N ARG A 153 2.06 13.64 -7.45
CA ARG A 153 2.10 12.24 -7.89
C ARG A 153 3.10 12.10 -9.04
N GLU A 154 4.14 11.32 -8.82
CA GLU A 154 5.17 10.97 -9.80
C GLU A 154 5.56 9.50 -9.63
N LEU A 155 6.03 8.88 -10.72
CA LEU A 155 6.64 7.56 -10.64
C LEU A 155 7.97 7.66 -9.89
N PRO A 156 8.34 6.66 -9.08
CA PRO A 156 9.60 6.68 -8.35
C PRO A 156 10.78 6.65 -9.33
N GLY A 157 11.76 7.54 -9.10
CA GLY A 157 13.02 7.52 -9.82
C GLY A 157 13.90 6.32 -9.43
N GLU A 158 14.87 6.01 -10.29
CA GLU A 158 15.81 4.89 -10.11
C GLU A 158 16.52 4.91 -8.74
N ASP A 159 16.95 6.09 -8.28
CA ASP A 159 17.62 6.24 -6.99
C ASP A 159 16.73 5.86 -5.80
N LEU A 160 15.41 6.09 -5.89
CA LEU A 160 14.46 5.72 -4.83
C LEU A 160 14.15 4.23 -4.89
N LEU A 161 13.99 3.67 -6.09
CA LEU A 161 13.82 2.22 -6.29
C LEU A 161 15.04 1.44 -5.80
N ALA A 162 16.26 1.91 -6.08
CA ALA A 162 17.49 1.28 -5.60
C ALA A 162 17.55 1.20 -4.06
N ARG A 163 16.99 2.18 -3.34
CA ARG A 163 16.95 2.20 -1.85
C ARG A 163 16.03 1.14 -1.25
N THR A 164 15.12 0.57 -2.04
CA THR A 164 14.28 -0.56 -1.59
C THR A 164 15.08 -1.86 -1.46
N GLY A 165 16.30 -1.91 -2.01
CA GLY A 165 17.25 -2.99 -1.77
C GLY A 165 16.72 -4.37 -2.19
N PRO A 166 16.77 -5.39 -1.32
CA PRO A 166 16.37 -6.76 -1.66
C PRO A 166 14.92 -6.93 -2.13
N VAL A 167 14.04 -5.98 -1.81
CA VAL A 167 12.61 -6.04 -2.21
C VAL A 167 12.29 -5.18 -3.43
N ARG A 168 13.31 -4.69 -4.14
CA ARG A 168 13.13 -3.87 -5.35
C ARG A 168 12.21 -4.52 -6.37
N TRP A 169 12.43 -5.79 -6.66
CA TRP A 169 11.67 -6.55 -7.66
C TRP A 169 10.16 -6.51 -7.41
N VAL A 170 9.72 -6.65 -6.14
CA VAL A 170 8.30 -6.61 -5.78
C VAL A 170 7.78 -5.17 -5.72
N VAL A 171 8.60 -4.21 -5.31
CA VAL A 171 8.20 -2.79 -5.32
C VAL A 171 7.97 -2.30 -6.75
N GLU A 172 8.84 -2.66 -7.70
CA GLU A 172 8.67 -2.33 -9.13
C GLU A 172 7.37 -2.89 -9.68
N LEU A 173 7.07 -4.17 -9.42
CA LEU A 173 5.81 -4.79 -9.79
C LEU A 173 4.59 -4.05 -9.21
N VAL A 174 4.63 -3.72 -7.92
CA VAL A 174 3.54 -3.02 -7.23
C VAL A 174 3.33 -1.63 -7.84
N VAL A 175 4.40 -0.86 -8.02
CA VAL A 175 4.34 0.48 -8.63
C VAL A 175 3.75 0.42 -10.03
N GLU A 176 4.19 -0.52 -10.86
CA GLU A 176 3.68 -0.69 -12.22
C GLU A 176 2.18 -1.03 -12.24
N GLU A 177 1.74 -1.95 -11.37
CA GLU A 177 0.34 -2.35 -11.29
C GLU A 177 -0.57 -1.24 -10.73
N VAL A 178 -0.11 -0.51 -9.71
CA VAL A 178 -0.83 0.65 -9.16
C VAL A 178 -0.94 1.74 -10.21
N ASP A 179 0.15 2.11 -10.89
CA ASP A 179 0.12 3.16 -11.91
C ASP A 179 -0.83 2.79 -13.05
N ARG A 180 -0.73 1.55 -13.56
CA ARG A 180 -1.65 1.04 -14.58
C ARG A 180 -3.10 1.09 -14.13
N ALA A 181 -3.40 0.81 -12.86
CA ALA A 181 -4.76 0.90 -12.32
C ALA A 181 -5.24 2.35 -12.24
N VAL A 182 -4.39 3.29 -11.82
CA VAL A 182 -4.74 4.71 -11.75
C VAL A 182 -4.98 5.30 -13.12
N VAL A 183 -4.06 5.08 -14.07
CA VAL A 183 -4.17 5.60 -15.45
C VAL A 183 -5.45 5.10 -16.10
N ARG A 184 -5.78 3.81 -15.92
CA ARG A 184 -7.07 3.26 -16.37
C ARG A 184 -8.24 3.98 -15.68
N GLY A 185 -8.22 4.10 -14.36
CA GLY A 185 -9.28 4.78 -13.61
C GLY A 185 -9.52 6.23 -14.04
N GLN A 186 -8.46 6.97 -14.38
CA GLN A 186 -8.55 8.33 -14.91
C GLN A 186 -9.16 8.36 -16.31
N ALA A 187 -8.75 7.45 -17.20
CA ALA A 187 -9.31 7.34 -18.55
C ALA A 187 -10.82 7.07 -18.53
N TRP A 188 -11.29 6.19 -17.64
CA TRP A 188 -12.72 5.92 -17.44
C TRP A 188 -13.48 7.15 -16.93
N ARG A 189 -12.96 7.89 -15.95
CA ARG A 189 -13.59 9.13 -15.45
C ARG A 189 -13.64 10.22 -16.52
N GLY A 190 -12.59 10.35 -17.33
CA GLY A 190 -12.59 11.24 -18.48
C GLY A 190 -13.67 10.88 -19.50
N ALA A 191 -13.76 9.61 -19.88
CA ALA A 191 -14.75 9.12 -20.84
C ALA A 191 -16.21 9.34 -20.38
N VAL A 192 -16.52 9.13 -19.10
CA VAL A 192 -17.84 9.44 -18.52
C VAL A 192 -18.14 10.94 -18.59
N THR A 193 -17.16 11.78 -18.29
CA THR A 193 -17.32 13.26 -18.35
C THR A 193 -17.57 13.76 -19.78
N PHE A 194 -16.98 13.13 -20.80
CA PHE A 194 -17.26 13.44 -22.21
C PHE A 194 -18.62 12.92 -22.70
N ALA A 195 -19.12 11.82 -22.13
CA ALA A 195 -20.41 11.24 -22.51
C ALA A 195 -21.62 12.03 -21.96
N ASP A 196 -21.46 12.73 -20.83
CA ASP A 196 -22.48 13.62 -20.26
C ASP A 196 -22.50 15.04 -20.89
N GLY A 197 -21.65 15.28 -21.89
CA GLY A 197 -21.62 16.50 -22.69
C GLY A 197 -22.82 16.59 -23.64
N THR A 198 -23.95 17.10 -23.14
CA THR A 198 -25.09 17.52 -23.98
C THR A 198 -24.63 18.71 -24.84
N PRO A 199 -24.76 18.69 -26.18
CA PRO A 199 -24.48 19.86 -26.99
C PRO A 199 -25.58 20.90 -26.79
N GLY A 200 -25.18 22.14 -26.51
CA GLY A 200 -26.05 23.32 -26.58
C GLY A 200 -26.38 23.72 -28.01
#